data_AF-A0A0A0EKQ0-F1
#
_entry.id   AF-A0A0A0EKQ0-F1
#
_cell.length_a   1.000
_cell.length_b   1.000
_cell.length_c   1.000
_cell.angle_alpha   90.00
_cell.angle_beta   90.00
_cell.angle_gamma   90.00
#
_symmetry.space_group_name_H-M   'P 1'
#
loop_
_entity.id
_entity.type
_entity.pdbx_description
1 polymer ?
#
loop_
_entity_poly.entity_id
_entity_poly.type
_entity_poly.pdbx_seq_one_letter_code
_entity_poly.pdbx_strand_id
1 'polypeptide(L)'
;MMISCGPHGERVSAVVCKHMLEGQPAPAGFVENSSDPSDLQAWCYLCEDKFQLEGDMTDAFRDFNGMTIVCVVCYAEVRTRHTIPASQ
;
A
#
# COMPACT_ATOMS: atom_id res chain seq x y z
N MET A 1 1.84 3.43 -14.84
CA MET A 1 3.02 4.30 -15.12
C MET A 1 4.30 3.48 -14.92
N MET A 2 5.44 3.83 -15.51
CA MET A 2 6.73 3.17 -15.23
C MET A 2 7.56 4.02 -14.27
N ILE A 3 8.27 3.38 -13.34
CA ILE A 3 9.22 4.04 -12.43
C ILE A 3 10.58 3.35 -12.45
N SER A 4 11.63 4.13 -12.22
CA SER A 4 12.99 3.60 -12.01
C SER A 4 13.20 3.29 -10.54
N CYS A 5 13.06 2.02 -10.17
CA CYS A 5 13.32 1.54 -8.82
C CYS A 5 14.82 1.23 -8.67
N GLY A 6 15.49 1.77 -7.65
CA GLY A 6 16.93 1.52 -7.41
C GLY A 6 17.33 0.04 -7.46
N PRO A 7 16.72 -0.84 -6.64
CA PRO A 7 17.07 -2.27 -6.63
C PRO A 7 16.49 -3.10 -7.79
N HIS A 8 15.40 -2.65 -8.42
CA HIS A 8 14.64 -3.48 -9.38
C HIS A 8 14.66 -2.96 -10.83
N GLY A 9 15.27 -1.81 -11.09
CA GLY A 9 15.28 -1.15 -12.39
C GLY A 9 13.92 -0.58 -12.78
N GLU A 10 13.71 -0.39 -14.08
CA GLU A 10 12.46 0.15 -14.63
C GLU A 10 11.32 -0.88 -14.51
N ARG A 11 10.25 -0.51 -13.82
CA ARG A 11 9.10 -1.40 -13.51
C ARG A 11 7.80 -0.61 -13.49
N VAL A 12 6.67 -1.33 -13.60
CA VAL A 12 5.34 -0.74 -13.39
C VAL A 12 5.22 -0.21 -11.96
N SER A 13 4.65 0.97 -11.83
CA SER A 13 4.34 1.62 -10.55
C SER A 13 3.14 0.98 -9.87
N ALA A 14 3.18 0.94 -8.55
CA ALA A 14 2.06 0.66 -7.66
C ALA A 14 2.06 1.70 -6.52
N VAL A 15 0.94 1.80 -5.79
CA VAL A 15 0.81 2.72 -4.66
C VAL A 15 0.58 1.96 -3.37
N VAL A 16 1.31 2.37 -2.32
CA VAL A 16 1.12 1.88 -0.95
C VAL A 16 1.01 3.05 0.02
N CYS A 17 0.42 2.86 1.20
CA CYS A 17 0.49 3.88 2.25
C CYS A 17 1.89 3.94 2.88
N LYS A 18 2.32 5.13 3.34
CA LYS A 18 3.63 5.34 4.00
C LYS A 18 3.86 4.40 5.19
N HIS A 19 2.77 3.99 5.85
CA HIS A 19 2.82 3.13 7.04
C HIS A 19 3.42 1.76 6.78
N MET A 20 3.25 1.20 5.58
CA MET A 20 3.81 -0.11 5.23
C MET A 20 5.30 -0.06 4.88
N LEU A 21 5.88 1.13 4.73
CA LEU A 21 7.31 1.31 4.44
C LEU A 21 8.09 1.72 5.69
N GLU A 22 7.59 2.71 6.43
CA GLU A 22 8.35 3.37 7.49
C GLU A 22 7.60 3.51 8.82
N GLY A 23 6.28 3.27 8.85
CA GLY A 23 5.43 3.67 9.96
C GLY A 23 5.03 2.58 10.96
N GLN A 24 4.74 1.36 10.49
CA GLN A 24 4.16 0.30 11.32
C GLN A 24 5.01 -0.98 11.32
N PRO A 25 5.15 -1.66 12.48
CA PRO A 25 5.72 -2.99 12.50
C PRO A 25 4.85 -3.95 11.67
N ALA A 26 5.50 -4.91 11.03
CA ALA A 26 4.80 -5.95 10.28
C ALA A 26 4.37 -7.11 11.21
N PRO A 27 3.21 -7.74 10.96
CA PRO A 27 2.25 -7.42 9.91
C PRO A 27 1.26 -6.31 10.32
N ALA A 28 0.92 -5.42 9.37
CA ALA A 28 0.01 -4.29 9.61
C ALA A 28 -1.35 -4.45 8.92
N GLY A 29 -1.60 -5.62 8.32
CA GLY A 29 -2.69 -5.83 7.37
C GLY A 29 -2.34 -5.31 5.97
N PHE A 30 -3.04 -5.86 4.98
CA PHE A 30 -2.88 -5.49 3.57
C PHE A 30 -4.24 -5.55 2.89
N VAL A 31 -4.80 -4.38 2.59
CA VAL A 31 -6.06 -4.24 1.85
C VAL A 31 -5.72 -3.77 0.45
N GLU A 32 -6.07 -4.59 -0.54
CA GLU A 32 -5.91 -4.26 -1.96
C GLU A 32 -7.15 -3.50 -2.42
N ASN A 33 -7.02 -2.17 -2.57
CA ASN A 33 -8.11 -1.29 -3.00
C ASN A 33 -8.19 -1.17 -4.53
N SER A 34 -7.13 -1.52 -5.25
CA SER A 34 -7.12 -1.71 -6.70
C SER A 34 -6.27 -2.91 -7.08
N SER A 35 -6.83 -3.79 -7.90
CA SER A 35 -6.19 -4.99 -8.44
C SER A 35 -5.85 -4.87 -9.93
N ASP A 36 -5.98 -3.68 -10.52
CA ASP A 36 -5.54 -3.42 -11.90
C ASP A 36 -4.01 -3.60 -11.99
N PRO A 37 -3.48 -4.50 -12.85
CA PRO A 37 -2.04 -4.73 -12.97
C PRO A 37 -1.22 -3.48 -13.34
N SER A 38 -1.86 -2.47 -13.93
CA SER A 38 -1.27 -1.19 -14.32
C SER A 38 -1.43 -0.07 -13.29
N ASP A 39 -2.27 -0.30 -12.27
CA ASP A 39 -2.60 0.64 -11.19
C ASP A 39 -2.89 -0.11 -9.88
N LEU A 40 -1.93 -0.93 -9.44
CA LEU A 40 -2.03 -1.66 -8.18
C LEU A 40 -1.96 -0.70 -7.01
N GLN A 41 -2.90 -0.84 -6.07
CA GLN A 41 -2.97 0.02 -4.90
C GLN A 41 -3.35 -0.80 -3.67
N ALA A 42 -2.66 -0.53 -2.56
CA ALA A 42 -2.99 -1.14 -1.28
C ALA A 42 -2.65 -0.23 -0.09
N TRP A 43 -3.29 -0.50 1.05
CA TRP A 43 -2.96 0.16 2.31
C TRP A 43 -3.13 -0.79 3.50
N CYS A 44 -2.59 -0.39 4.66
CA CYS A 44 -2.71 -1.16 5.89
C CYS A 44 -4.11 -1.05 6.52
N TYR A 45 -4.42 -1.87 7.54
CA TYR A 45 -5.73 -1.83 8.20
C TYR A 45 -6.05 -0.50 8.87
N LEU A 46 -5.05 0.22 9.41
CA LEU A 46 -5.28 1.56 9.96
C LEU A 46 -5.76 2.56 8.89
N CYS A 47 -5.25 2.44 7.66
CA CYS A 47 -5.73 3.25 6.56
C CYS A 47 -7.14 2.81 6.14
N GLU A 48 -7.44 1.52 6.14
CA GLU A 48 -8.79 1.03 5.90
C GLU A 48 -9.79 1.60 6.92
N ASP A 49 -9.51 1.49 8.21
CA ASP A 49 -10.36 2.06 9.27
C ASP A 49 -10.56 3.57 9.09
N LYS A 50 -9.49 4.29 8.74
CA LYS A 50 -9.57 5.74 8.49
C LYS A 50 -10.41 6.04 7.25
N PHE A 51 -10.28 5.27 6.17
CA PHE A 51 -11.09 5.44 4.97
C PHE A 51 -12.57 5.20 5.27
N GLN A 52 -12.90 4.13 5.99
CA GLN A 52 -14.29 3.83 6.40
C GLN A 52 -14.88 4.92 7.32
N LEU A 53 -14.06 5.48 8.23
CA LEU A 53 -14.49 6.56 9.12
C LEU A 53 -14.78 7.86 8.37
N GLU A 54 -13.92 8.22 7.41
CA GLU A 54 -14.06 9.44 6.61
C GLU A 54 -15.13 9.29 5.51
N GLY A 55 -15.41 8.06 5.09
CA GLY A 55 -16.39 7.71 4.06
C GLY A 55 -15.92 7.96 2.62
N ASP A 56 -14.73 8.54 2.43
CA ASP A 56 -14.09 8.78 1.13
C ASP A 56 -12.58 9.10 1.30
N MET A 57 -11.89 9.37 0.20
CA MET A 57 -10.52 9.90 0.21
C MET A 57 -10.53 11.41 0.55
N THR A 58 -10.85 11.75 1.80
CA THR A 58 -10.77 13.15 2.27
C THR A 58 -9.32 13.64 2.35
N ASP A 59 -9.10 14.95 2.47
CA ASP A 59 -7.76 15.50 2.70
C ASP A 59 -7.12 14.94 3.98
N ALA A 60 -7.94 14.72 5.03
CA ALA A 60 -7.49 14.08 6.27
C ALA A 60 -7.05 12.62 6.03
N PHE A 61 -7.77 11.88 5.20
CA PHE A 61 -7.34 10.54 4.79
C PHE A 61 -6.04 10.59 3.97
N ARG A 62 -5.93 11.49 3.00
CA ARG A 62 -4.74 11.60 2.14
C ARG A 62 -3.48 11.92 2.94
N ASP A 63 -3.56 12.85 3.89
CA ASP A 63 -2.46 13.22 4.79
C ASP A 63 -2.04 12.03 5.70
N PHE A 64 -3.04 11.35 6.26
CA PHE A 64 -2.83 10.17 7.09
C PHE A 64 -2.20 9.02 6.29
N ASN A 65 -2.78 8.66 5.14
CA ASN A 65 -2.33 7.57 4.28
C ASN A 65 -0.92 7.81 3.75
N GLY A 66 -0.63 9.03 3.30
CA GLY A 66 0.66 9.39 2.71
C GLY A 66 1.02 8.47 1.55
N MET A 67 0.16 8.42 0.53
CA MET A 67 0.33 7.59 -0.66
C MET A 67 1.75 7.67 -1.20
N THR A 68 2.42 6.54 -1.26
CA THR A 68 3.82 6.39 -1.68
C THR A 68 3.90 5.47 -2.88
N ILE A 69 4.65 5.89 -3.91
CA ILE A 69 4.83 5.14 -5.14
C ILE A 69 5.98 4.14 -4.96
N VAL A 70 5.71 2.88 -5.28
CA VAL A 70 6.68 1.78 -5.28
C VAL A 70 6.61 1.03 -6.61
N CYS A 71 7.59 0.17 -6.90
CA CYS A 71 7.46 -0.69 -8.08
C CYS A 71 6.63 -1.94 -7.74
N VAL A 72 6.11 -2.61 -8.76
CA VAL A 72 5.33 -3.86 -8.60
C VAL A 72 6.07 -4.95 -7.82
N VAL A 73 7.41 -4.99 -7.87
CA VAL A 73 8.21 -5.94 -7.09
C VAL A 73 8.18 -5.58 -5.61
N CYS A 74 8.49 -4.32 -5.27
CA CYS A 74 8.36 -3.80 -3.90
C CYS A 74 6.94 -3.94 -3.35
N TYR A 75 5.91 -3.75 -4.18
CA TYR A 75 4.53 -3.98 -3.81
C TYR A 75 4.29 -5.43 -3.37
N ALA A 76 4.78 -6.41 -4.13
CA ALA A 76 4.65 -7.83 -3.78
C ALA A 76 5.41 -8.19 -2.49
N GLU A 77 6.57 -7.59 -2.26
CA GLU A 77 7.34 -7.75 -1.01
C GLU A 77 6.57 -7.16 0.18
N VAL A 78 6.02 -5.96 0.05
CA VAL A 78 5.18 -5.32 1.07
C VAL A 78 3.94 -6.17 1.35
N ARG A 79 3.26 -6.67 0.31
CA ARG A 79 2.13 -7.60 0.45
C ARG A 79 2.50 -8.81 1.28
N THR A 80 3.59 -9.48 0.92
CA THR A 80 4.07 -10.68 1.63
C THR A 80 4.38 -10.37 3.09
N ARG A 81 5.02 -9.23 3.36
CA ARG A 81 5.42 -8.81 4.70
C ARG A 81 4.22 -8.44 5.60
N HIS A 82 3.19 -7.79 5.05
CA HIS A 82 2.09 -7.22 5.83
C HIS A 82 0.78 -8.01 5.77
N THR A 83 0.69 -9.05 4.93
CA THR A 83 -0.45 -9.98 4.94
C THR A 83 -0.50 -10.72 6.27
N ILE A 84 -1.62 -10.62 6.97
CA ILE A 84 -1.92 -11.43 8.15
C ILE A 84 -2.61 -12.69 7.66
N PRO A 85 -2.03 -13.89 7.83
CA PRO A 85 -2.71 -15.12 7.51
C PRO A 85 -3.94 -15.27 8.41
N ALA A 86 -5.07 -15.65 7.82
CA ALA A 86 -6.23 -16.06 8.63
C ALA A 86 -5.78 -17.21 9.53
N SER A 87 -5.86 -17.01 10.85
CA SER A 87 -5.64 -18.09 11.80
C SER A 87 -6.71 -19.15 11.52
N GLN A 88 -6.28 -20.40 11.30
CA GLN A 88 -7.18 -21.54 11.05
C GLN A 88 -8.10 -21.81 12.23
#